data_AF-A0A3M1R7B5-F1
#
_entry.id   AF-A0A3M1R7B5-F1
#
_cell.length_a   1.000
_cell.length_b   1.000
_cell.length_c   1.000
_cell.angle_alpha   90.00
_cell.angle_beta   90.00
_cell.angle_gamma   90.00
#
_symmetry.space_group_name_H-M   'P 1'
#
loop_
_entity.id
_entity.type
_entity.pdbx_description
1 polymer ?
#
loop_
_entity_poly.entity_id
_entity_poly.type
_entity_poly.pdbx_seq_one_letter_code
_entity_poly.pdbx_strand_id
1 'polypeptide(L)'
;LPRPQATPPREAPRAWRWVPFPDGSGRVRLPEGWQIRSTYQGAVDIVGPHGEGISLGFSLPIPTPEAAANPLTGQPMPGVVAAYPADPVTSLRELGPRLVARFGGSFQVERVIEAAPVASPTGGSAAYVLYDCTLQGRAMRALSLIDCSPAPTGWWTYYYSTVGAPRPAFAKALPVMMKIWESWAVDPEVFRRRLQSALRAMEQTHRLLREAAENRTRSFEKGLVDWTEVFRGDRAVRDTLTGETRYTDIGWARKRVEKLNELAGYPRFREIPLRELMGE
;
A
#
# COMPACT_ATOMS: atom_id res chain seq x y z
N LEU A 1 37.26 -6.25 -43.02
CA LEU A 1 35.77 -6.19 -43.00
C LEU A 1 35.31 -6.08 -41.55
N PRO A 2 34.60 -5.01 -41.14
CA PRO A 2 34.05 -4.92 -39.79
C PRO A 2 32.84 -5.85 -39.66
N ARG A 3 32.74 -6.57 -38.53
CA ARG A 3 31.63 -7.49 -38.23
C ARG A 3 30.33 -6.68 -38.04
N PRO A 4 29.18 -7.13 -38.58
CA PRO A 4 27.91 -6.49 -38.31
C PRO A 4 27.59 -6.59 -36.81
N GLN A 5 27.33 -5.44 -36.19
CA GLN A 5 26.85 -5.35 -34.82
C GLN A 5 25.47 -6.05 -34.76
N ALA A 6 25.36 -7.05 -33.91
CA ALA A 6 24.09 -7.70 -33.63
C ALA A 6 23.15 -6.66 -33.00
N THR A 7 22.05 -6.36 -33.69
CA THR A 7 20.93 -5.60 -33.13
C THR A 7 20.49 -6.25 -31.82
N PRO A 8 20.39 -5.51 -30.70
CA PRO A 8 19.91 -6.10 -29.46
C PRO A 8 18.49 -6.64 -29.68
N PRO A 9 18.15 -7.81 -29.11
CA PRO A 9 16.83 -8.39 -29.29
C PRO A 9 15.77 -7.41 -28.74
N ARG A 10 14.89 -6.98 -29.63
CA ARG A 10 13.72 -6.15 -29.32
C ARG A 10 12.82 -6.98 -28.39
N GLU A 11 12.70 -6.58 -27.12
CA GLU A 11 11.80 -7.24 -26.17
C GLU A 11 10.41 -7.39 -26.80
N ALA A 12 9.88 -8.63 -26.84
CA ALA A 12 8.55 -8.90 -27.35
C ALA A 12 7.52 -8.01 -26.63
N PRO A 13 6.51 -7.47 -27.33
CA PRO A 13 5.54 -6.57 -26.73
C PRO A 13 4.80 -7.30 -25.61
N ARG A 14 5.05 -6.90 -24.35
CA ARG A 14 4.32 -7.40 -23.18
C ARG A 14 2.83 -7.17 -23.44
N ALA A 15 2.01 -8.22 -23.42
CA ALA A 15 0.57 -8.07 -23.57
C ALA A 15 0.01 -7.30 -22.36
N TRP A 16 -0.46 -6.08 -22.60
CA TRP A 16 -1.07 -5.22 -21.58
C TRP A 16 -2.59 -5.45 -21.58
N ARG A 17 -3.17 -5.68 -20.40
CA ARG A 17 -4.62 -5.81 -20.22
C ARG A 17 -5.14 -4.80 -19.22
N TRP A 18 -6.35 -4.29 -19.45
CA TRP A 18 -7.09 -3.57 -18.41
C TRP A 18 -7.60 -4.56 -17.37
N VAL A 19 -7.38 -4.23 -16.10
CA VAL A 19 -7.86 -5.01 -14.96
C VAL A 19 -8.73 -4.09 -14.10
N PRO A 20 -10.04 -4.35 -13.98
CA PRO A 20 -10.90 -3.59 -13.08
C PRO A 20 -10.55 -3.92 -11.63
N PHE A 21 -10.76 -2.95 -10.75
CA PHE A 21 -10.65 -3.17 -9.32
C PHE A 21 -11.80 -4.07 -8.84
N PRO A 22 -11.54 -5.10 -8.02
CA PRO A 22 -12.59 -5.99 -7.50
C PRO A 22 -13.71 -5.26 -6.76
N ASP A 23 -13.42 -4.10 -6.15
CA ASP A 23 -14.41 -3.26 -5.45
C ASP A 23 -15.14 -2.26 -6.39
N GLY A 24 -14.91 -2.33 -7.71
CA GLY A 24 -15.55 -1.48 -8.71
C GLY A 24 -15.10 -0.02 -8.71
N SER A 25 -14.11 0.34 -7.90
CA SER A 25 -13.73 1.74 -7.64
C SER A 25 -12.78 2.36 -8.66
N GLY A 26 -12.32 1.56 -9.63
CA GLY A 26 -11.38 1.99 -10.66
C GLY A 26 -10.86 0.84 -11.52
N ARG A 27 -9.81 1.13 -12.27
CA ARG A 27 -9.10 0.16 -13.12
C ARG A 27 -7.65 0.56 -13.35
N VAL A 28 -6.85 -0.41 -13.75
CA VAL A 28 -5.42 -0.20 -14.08
C VAL A 28 -5.00 -1.11 -15.23
N ARG A 29 -3.98 -0.74 -16.01
CA ARG A 29 -3.38 -1.63 -17.01
C ARG A 29 -2.25 -2.41 -16.39
N LEU A 30 -2.28 -3.74 -16.54
CA LEU A 30 -1.23 -4.62 -16.08
C LEU A 30 -0.64 -5.41 -17.26
N PRO A 31 0.69 -5.56 -17.33
CA PRO A 31 1.30 -6.53 -18.22
C PRO A 31 1.17 -7.94 -17.64
N GLU A 32 1.50 -8.94 -18.45
CA GLU A 32 1.57 -10.33 -18.01
C GLU A 32 2.47 -10.51 -16.77
N GLY A 33 2.07 -11.39 -15.86
CA GLY A 33 2.76 -11.67 -14.59
C GLY A 33 2.43 -10.70 -13.45
N TRP A 34 1.82 -9.55 -13.73
CA TRP A 34 1.42 -8.57 -12.70
C TRP A 34 0.00 -8.83 -12.21
N GLN A 35 -0.21 -8.62 -10.91
CA GLN A 35 -1.48 -8.94 -10.26
C GLN A 35 -1.84 -7.88 -9.21
N ILE A 36 -3.12 -7.51 -9.18
CA ILE A 36 -3.71 -6.76 -8.08
C ILE A 36 -3.74 -7.66 -6.84
N ARG A 37 -3.26 -7.15 -5.70
CA ARG A 37 -3.32 -7.83 -4.40
C ARG A 37 -4.48 -7.36 -3.56
N SER A 38 -4.71 -6.06 -3.52
CA SER A 38 -5.76 -5.44 -2.73
C SER A 38 -6.30 -4.24 -3.49
N THR A 39 -7.55 -3.90 -3.19
CA THR A 39 -8.16 -2.63 -3.60
C THR A 39 -9.01 -2.13 -2.46
N TYR A 40 -8.94 -0.83 -2.20
CA TYR A 40 -9.81 -0.20 -1.23
C TYR A 40 -10.18 1.20 -1.66
N GLN A 41 -11.45 1.39 -2.03
CA GLN A 41 -11.99 2.67 -2.47
C GLN A 41 -11.16 3.29 -3.60
N GLY A 42 -10.46 2.48 -4.40
CA GLY A 42 -9.62 2.85 -5.54
C GLY A 42 -8.17 3.13 -5.22
N ALA A 43 -7.77 2.97 -3.95
CA ALA A 43 -6.39 2.62 -3.65
C ALA A 43 -6.17 1.18 -4.14
N VAL A 44 -4.96 0.88 -4.61
CA VAL A 44 -4.64 -0.44 -5.14
C VAL A 44 -3.21 -0.82 -4.78
N ASP A 45 -3.04 -2.07 -4.35
CA ASP A 45 -1.72 -2.69 -4.28
C ASP A 45 -1.56 -3.70 -5.42
N ILE A 46 -0.39 -3.68 -6.06
CA ILE A 46 -0.06 -4.50 -7.21
C ILE A 46 1.32 -5.10 -6.98
N VAL A 47 1.49 -6.38 -7.30
CA VAL A 47 2.79 -7.04 -7.27
C VAL A 47 3.24 -7.44 -8.67
N GLY A 48 4.54 -7.35 -8.88
CA GLY A 48 5.22 -7.87 -10.06
C GLY A 48 5.81 -9.27 -9.84
N PRO A 49 6.18 -9.96 -10.92
CA PRO A 49 6.67 -11.34 -10.89
C PRO A 49 8.08 -11.51 -10.29
N HIS A 50 8.84 -10.42 -10.08
CA HIS A 50 10.22 -10.47 -9.59
C HIS A 50 10.39 -9.74 -8.24
N GLY A 51 9.30 -9.61 -7.48
CA GLY A 51 9.30 -8.96 -6.18
C GLY A 51 9.13 -7.45 -6.24
N GLU A 52 8.67 -6.91 -7.37
CA GLU A 52 8.20 -5.53 -7.46
C GLU A 52 6.89 -5.36 -6.69
N GLY A 53 6.69 -4.17 -6.13
CA GLY A 53 5.48 -3.76 -5.44
C GLY A 53 5.09 -2.34 -5.84
N ILE A 54 3.80 -2.12 -6.00
CA ILE A 54 3.22 -0.82 -6.31
C ILE A 54 2.04 -0.63 -5.36
N SER A 55 1.95 0.53 -4.72
CA SER A 55 0.81 0.93 -3.90
C SER A 55 0.37 2.31 -4.35
N LEU A 56 -0.84 2.45 -4.86
CA LEU A 56 -1.34 3.73 -5.40
C LEU A 56 -2.55 4.21 -4.63
N GLY A 57 -2.59 5.50 -4.33
CA GLY A 57 -3.79 6.19 -3.90
C GLY A 57 -4.15 6.06 -2.42
N PHE A 58 -3.20 5.69 -1.56
CA PHE A 58 -3.45 5.57 -0.13
C PHE A 58 -3.48 6.95 0.51
N SER A 59 -4.49 7.18 1.35
CA SER A 59 -4.72 8.45 2.05
C SER A 59 -5.14 8.15 3.48
N LEU A 60 -4.43 8.72 4.45
CA LEU A 60 -4.63 8.47 5.87
C LEU A 60 -4.79 9.80 6.63
N PRO A 61 -5.85 9.97 7.43
CA PRO A 61 -5.92 11.08 8.36
C PRO A 61 -4.97 10.81 9.54
N ILE A 62 -4.12 11.78 9.85
CA ILE A 62 -3.14 11.72 10.92
C ILE A 62 -3.45 12.84 11.93
N PRO A 63 -3.77 12.50 13.18
CA PRO A 63 -3.97 13.50 14.22
C PRO A 63 -2.63 14.07 14.69
N THR A 64 -2.61 15.37 14.98
CA THR A 64 -1.47 16.01 15.64
C THR A 64 -1.39 15.61 17.11
N PRO A 65 -0.22 15.74 17.76
CA PRO A 65 -0.07 15.49 19.19
C PRO A 65 -1.04 16.31 20.03
N GLU A 66 -1.31 17.56 19.66
CA GLU A 66 -2.24 18.45 20.36
C GLU A 66 -3.68 17.94 20.26
N ALA A 67 -4.09 17.48 19.08
CA ALA A 67 -5.42 16.88 18.89
C ALA A 67 -5.57 15.56 19.65
N ALA A 68 -4.50 14.76 19.73
CA ALA A 68 -4.48 13.50 20.47
C ALA A 68 -4.41 13.70 22.00
N ALA A 69 -3.84 14.81 22.47
CA ALA A 69 -3.72 15.15 23.89
C ALA A 69 -4.97 15.79 24.49
N ASN A 70 -6.04 16.01 23.69
CA ASN A 70 -7.25 16.67 24.15
C ASN A 70 -7.88 15.90 25.34
N PRO A 71 -7.96 16.51 26.54
CA PRO A 71 -8.39 15.84 27.78
C PRO A 71 -9.85 15.37 27.78
N LEU A 72 -10.66 15.75 26.79
CA LEU A 72 -12.05 15.29 26.66
C LEU A 72 -12.19 13.78 26.43
N THR A 73 -11.17 13.10 25.88
CA THR A 73 -11.28 11.67 25.52
C THR A 73 -10.74 10.72 26.57
N GLY A 74 -9.82 11.17 27.43
CA GLY A 74 -9.13 10.33 28.42
C GLY A 74 -8.40 9.10 27.86
N GLN A 75 -8.40 8.90 26.53
CA GLN A 75 -7.88 7.73 25.84
C GLN A 75 -7.07 8.16 24.61
N PRO A 76 -5.95 7.47 24.33
CA PRO A 76 -5.14 7.73 23.15
C PRO A 76 -5.96 7.47 21.89
N MET A 77 -5.98 8.44 20.97
CA MET A 77 -6.71 8.28 19.71
C MET A 77 -6.18 7.07 18.91
N PRO A 78 -7.08 6.24 18.35
CA PRO A 78 -6.66 5.08 17.58
C PRO A 78 -5.99 5.53 16.28
N GLY A 79 -4.74 5.09 16.07
CA GLY A 79 -3.99 5.39 14.86
C GLY A 79 -2.53 5.78 15.16
N VAL A 80 -1.82 6.24 14.14
CA VAL A 80 -0.50 6.85 14.33
C VAL A 80 -0.69 8.35 14.55
N VAL A 81 -0.24 8.87 15.68
CA VAL A 81 -0.24 10.30 16.00
C VAL A 81 1.08 10.91 15.56
N ALA A 82 1.07 12.00 14.80
CA ALA A 82 2.29 12.69 14.37
C ALA A 82 2.05 14.17 14.14
N ALA A 83 3.05 15.01 14.46
CA ALA A 83 3.00 16.42 14.13
C ALA A 83 2.92 16.61 12.61
N TYR A 84 2.34 17.74 12.18
CA TYR A 84 2.36 18.10 10.77
C TYR A 84 3.82 18.28 10.33
N PRO A 85 4.29 17.54 9.31
CA PRO A 85 5.70 17.52 8.96
C PRO A 85 6.10 18.82 8.24
N ALA A 86 7.35 19.21 8.40
CA ALA A 86 7.90 20.36 7.66
C ALA A 86 7.96 20.10 6.14
N ASP A 87 8.19 18.85 5.75
CA ASP A 87 8.31 18.43 4.36
C ASP A 87 7.98 16.93 4.15
N PRO A 88 7.71 16.49 2.90
CA PRO A 88 7.33 15.12 2.61
C PRO A 88 8.42 14.09 2.92
N VAL A 89 9.71 14.45 2.84
CA VAL A 89 10.81 13.52 3.15
C VAL A 89 10.87 13.24 4.65
N THR A 90 10.67 14.26 5.48
CA THR A 90 10.55 14.12 6.93
C THR A 90 9.40 13.19 7.29
N SER A 91 8.23 13.39 6.66
CA SER A 91 7.07 12.51 6.86
C SER A 91 7.37 11.04 6.51
N LEU A 92 8.06 10.78 5.38
CA LEU A 92 8.41 9.43 4.96
C LEU A 92 9.28 8.70 6.00
N ARG A 93 10.29 9.41 6.54
CA ARG A 93 11.25 8.85 7.48
C ARG A 93 10.65 8.58 8.85
N GLU A 94 9.80 9.48 9.33
CA GLU A 94 9.25 9.40 10.68
C GLU A 94 7.94 8.60 10.74
N LEU A 95 7.05 8.83 9.77
CA LEU A 95 5.72 8.23 9.76
C LEU A 95 5.72 6.85 9.09
N GLY A 96 6.50 6.66 8.01
CA GLY A 96 6.57 5.41 7.27
C GLY A 96 6.84 4.18 8.14
N PRO A 97 7.95 4.16 8.92
CA PRO A 97 8.25 3.03 9.81
C PRO A 97 7.17 2.78 10.86
N ARG A 98 6.57 3.85 11.41
CA ARG A 98 5.51 3.75 12.43
C ARG A 98 4.21 3.19 11.87
N LEU A 99 3.83 3.60 10.67
CA LEU A 99 2.73 2.99 9.94
C LEU A 99 3.02 1.51 9.70
N VAL A 100 4.21 1.17 9.18
CA VAL A 100 4.54 -0.23 8.85
C VAL A 100 4.59 -1.12 10.09
N ALA A 101 5.17 -0.63 11.18
CA ALA A 101 5.23 -1.33 12.46
C ALA A 101 3.85 -1.57 13.08
N ARG A 102 2.94 -0.58 13.01
CA ARG A 102 1.57 -0.71 13.55
C ARG A 102 0.83 -1.91 12.96
N PHE A 103 1.18 -2.27 11.72
CA PHE A 103 0.53 -3.34 11.00
C PHE A 103 1.37 -4.63 10.95
N GLY A 104 2.33 -4.77 11.86
CA GLY A 104 3.11 -6.00 12.03
C GLY A 104 4.11 -6.25 10.91
N GLY A 105 4.56 -5.19 10.23
CA GLY A 105 5.65 -5.22 9.28
C GLY A 105 6.88 -4.46 9.73
N SER A 106 7.92 -4.47 8.91
CA SER A 106 9.13 -3.67 9.12
C SER A 106 9.49 -2.88 7.86
N PHE A 107 9.76 -1.58 8.06
CA PHE A 107 10.19 -0.67 7.01
C PHE A 107 11.15 0.35 7.61
N GLN A 108 12.27 0.54 6.93
CA GLN A 108 13.29 1.50 7.31
C GLN A 108 13.77 2.22 6.07
N VAL A 109 13.69 3.55 6.04
CA VAL A 109 14.38 4.34 5.01
C VAL A 109 15.87 4.32 5.33
N GLU A 110 16.69 3.81 4.42
CA GLU A 110 18.15 3.79 4.60
C GLU A 110 18.76 5.10 4.15
N ARG A 111 18.32 5.57 2.97
CA ARG A 111 18.86 6.77 2.36
C ARG A 111 17.89 7.36 1.36
N VAL A 112 17.74 8.66 1.38
CA VAL A 112 17.05 9.41 0.33
C VAL A 112 18.07 9.73 -0.74
N ILE A 113 17.77 9.36 -1.98
CA ILE A 113 18.63 9.58 -3.15
C ILE A 113 18.34 10.95 -3.73
N GLU A 114 17.05 11.24 -3.90
CA GLU A 114 16.57 12.48 -4.52
C GLU A 114 15.16 12.79 -4.02
N ALA A 115 14.85 14.07 -3.92
CA ALA A 115 13.51 14.55 -3.66
C ALA A 115 13.24 15.76 -4.56
N ALA A 116 12.11 15.72 -5.28
CA ALA A 116 11.67 16.77 -6.19
C ALA A 116 10.30 17.28 -5.72
N PRO A 117 10.20 18.52 -5.22
CA PRO A 117 8.93 19.12 -4.84
C PRO A 117 7.97 19.20 -6.03
N VAL A 118 6.69 19.00 -5.76
CA VAL A 118 5.59 19.17 -6.72
C VAL A 118 4.45 19.95 -6.09
N ALA A 119 3.58 20.52 -6.93
CA ALA A 119 2.38 21.17 -6.43
C ALA A 119 1.47 20.13 -5.76
N SER A 120 1.11 20.37 -4.50
CA SER A 120 0.07 19.59 -3.83
C SER A 120 -1.30 19.99 -4.41
N PRO A 121 -2.12 19.03 -4.90
CA PRO A 121 -3.47 19.31 -5.35
C PRO A 121 -4.40 19.80 -4.23
N THR A 122 -4.00 19.65 -2.97
CA THR A 122 -4.79 19.95 -1.77
C THR A 122 -4.20 21.08 -0.93
N GLY A 123 -3.24 21.84 -1.48
CA GLY A 123 -2.66 23.01 -0.82
C GLY A 123 -1.65 22.68 0.29
N GLY A 124 -1.19 21.43 0.35
CA GLY A 124 -0.14 20.96 1.25
C GLY A 124 1.27 21.04 0.67
N SER A 125 2.16 20.23 1.24
CA SER A 125 3.51 20.00 0.73
C SER A 125 3.58 18.63 0.08
N ALA A 126 4.01 18.55 -1.18
CA ALA A 126 4.12 17.31 -1.92
C ALA A 126 5.47 17.18 -2.63
N ALA A 127 5.98 15.96 -2.75
CA ALA A 127 7.22 15.67 -3.45
C ALA A 127 7.23 14.25 -4.03
N TYR A 128 7.92 14.09 -5.15
CA TYR A 128 8.47 12.79 -5.53
C TYR A 128 9.75 12.54 -4.75
N VAL A 129 9.87 11.36 -4.13
CA VAL A 129 11.02 10.97 -3.33
C VAL A 129 11.53 9.62 -3.83
N LEU A 130 12.78 9.60 -4.30
CA LEU A 130 13.51 8.40 -4.65
C LEU A 130 14.42 8.01 -3.48
N TYR A 131 14.32 6.77 -3.00
CA TYR A 131 15.05 6.34 -1.81
C TYR A 131 15.35 4.84 -1.82
N ASP A 132 16.41 4.49 -1.07
CA ASP A 132 16.70 3.12 -0.69
C ASP A 132 16.04 2.83 0.67
N CYS A 133 15.42 1.66 0.79
CA CYS A 133 14.83 1.20 2.04
C CYS A 133 15.10 -0.28 2.27
N THR A 134 14.93 -0.70 3.53
CA THR A 134 14.73 -2.10 3.90
C THR A 134 13.26 -2.30 4.19
N LEU A 135 12.66 -3.28 3.52
CA LEU A 135 11.27 -3.67 3.72
C LEU A 135 11.21 -5.17 4.01
N GLN A 136 10.76 -5.56 5.21
CA GLN A 136 10.83 -6.95 5.68
C GLN A 136 12.20 -7.61 5.49
N GLY A 137 13.26 -6.89 5.84
CA GLY A 137 14.63 -7.37 5.65
C GLY A 137 15.10 -7.41 4.19
N ARG A 138 14.28 -7.02 3.21
CA ARG A 138 14.67 -6.95 1.80
C ARG A 138 15.15 -5.56 1.42
N ALA A 139 16.31 -5.50 0.79
CA ALA A 139 16.88 -4.28 0.24
C ALA A 139 16.09 -3.85 -1.01
N MET A 140 15.32 -2.78 -0.88
CA MET A 140 14.47 -2.22 -1.93
C MET A 140 14.97 -0.82 -2.34
N ARG A 141 14.59 -0.42 -3.55
CA ARG A 141 14.57 0.98 -3.97
C ARG A 141 13.15 1.33 -4.36
N ALA A 142 12.71 2.53 -3.98
CA ALA A 142 11.36 2.99 -4.21
C ALA A 142 11.33 4.44 -4.68
N LEU A 143 10.34 4.75 -5.52
CA LEU A 143 9.96 6.09 -5.91
C LEU A 143 8.53 6.33 -5.41
N SER A 144 8.36 7.33 -4.56
CA SER A 144 7.07 7.65 -3.95
C SER A 144 6.66 9.07 -4.26
N LEU A 145 5.39 9.28 -4.57
CA LEU A 145 4.72 10.57 -4.44
C LEU A 145 4.16 10.63 -3.03
N ILE A 146 4.57 11.64 -2.27
CA ILE A 146 4.11 11.87 -0.91
C ILE A 146 3.51 13.26 -0.86
N ASP A 147 2.31 13.35 -0.31
CA ASP A 147 1.63 14.62 -0.07
C ASP A 147 1.19 14.67 1.40
N CYS A 148 1.64 15.72 2.07
CA CYS A 148 1.22 16.08 3.41
C CYS A 148 0.35 17.32 3.29
N SER A 149 -0.95 17.16 3.53
CA SER A 149 -1.90 18.24 3.37
C SER A 149 -2.52 18.65 4.70
N PRO A 150 -2.56 19.95 5.02
CA PRO A 150 -3.19 20.41 6.24
C PRO A 150 -4.68 20.10 6.17
N ALA A 151 -5.23 19.67 7.29
CA ALA A 151 -6.66 19.54 7.47
C ALA A 151 -7.11 20.48 8.60
N PRO A 152 -8.40 20.84 8.65
CA PRO A 152 -8.94 21.55 9.81
C PRO A 152 -8.66 20.80 11.11
N THR A 153 -8.73 21.54 12.22
CA THR A 153 -8.95 21.00 13.57
C THR A 153 -7.88 20.06 14.14
N GLY A 154 -6.61 20.31 13.84
CA GLY A 154 -5.49 19.55 14.44
C GLY A 154 -5.29 18.16 13.81
N TRP A 155 -5.76 18.00 12.57
CA TRP A 155 -5.47 16.84 11.75
C TRP A 155 -4.71 17.27 10.51
N TRP A 156 -4.08 16.30 9.87
CA TRP A 156 -3.53 16.46 8.53
C TRP A 156 -3.68 15.15 7.76
N THR A 157 -3.59 15.21 6.44
CA THR A 157 -3.73 14.04 5.58
C THR A 157 -2.35 13.64 5.08
N TYR A 158 -1.98 12.38 5.31
CA TYR A 158 -0.84 11.74 4.68
C TYR A 158 -1.33 10.94 3.47
N TYR A 159 -1.00 11.42 2.28
CA TYR A 159 -1.23 10.69 1.04
C TYR A 159 0.10 10.12 0.53
N TYR A 160 0.05 8.89 0.03
CA TYR A 160 1.17 8.35 -0.72
C TYR A 160 0.74 7.44 -1.87
N SER A 161 1.57 7.46 -2.90
CA SER A 161 1.63 6.44 -3.95
C SER A 161 3.10 6.07 -4.16
N THR A 162 3.40 4.80 -4.37
CA THR A 162 4.78 4.32 -4.47
C THR A 162 4.91 3.18 -5.47
N VAL A 163 6.07 3.13 -6.10
CA VAL A 163 6.56 1.98 -6.86
C VAL A 163 7.91 1.56 -6.29
N GLY A 164 8.12 0.26 -6.12
CA GLY A 164 9.32 -0.27 -5.51
C GLY A 164 9.71 -1.64 -6.05
N ALA A 165 10.99 -1.93 -6.02
CA ALA A 165 11.55 -3.21 -6.45
C ALA A 165 12.86 -3.50 -5.71
N PRO A 166 13.36 -4.76 -5.73
CA PRO A 166 14.69 -5.07 -5.24
C PRO A 166 15.73 -4.16 -5.93
N ARG A 167 16.69 -3.61 -5.18
CA ARG A 167 17.62 -2.59 -5.70
C ARG A 167 18.26 -2.95 -7.05
N PRO A 168 18.75 -4.19 -7.27
CA PRO A 168 19.38 -4.55 -8.54
C PRO A 168 18.40 -4.54 -9.73
N ALA A 169 17.10 -4.74 -9.47
CA ALA A 169 16.06 -4.81 -10.49
C ALA A 169 15.35 -3.46 -10.74
N PHE A 170 15.47 -2.50 -9.81
CA PHE A 170 14.66 -1.29 -9.82
C PHE A 170 14.75 -0.49 -11.13
N ALA A 171 15.96 -0.20 -11.62
CA ALA A 171 16.13 0.59 -12.85
C ALA A 171 15.48 -0.09 -14.07
N LYS A 172 15.53 -1.42 -14.14
CA LYS A 172 14.91 -2.20 -15.22
C LYS A 172 13.39 -2.30 -15.07
N ALA A 173 12.89 -2.41 -13.84
CA ALA A 173 11.47 -2.53 -13.55
C ALA A 173 10.72 -1.19 -13.65
N LEU A 174 11.40 -0.07 -13.36
CA LEU A 174 10.80 1.25 -13.24
C LEU A 174 9.93 1.66 -14.43
N PRO A 175 10.36 1.52 -15.71
CA PRO A 175 9.52 1.92 -16.84
C PRO A 175 8.18 1.18 -16.91
N VAL A 176 8.13 -0.08 -16.46
CA VAL A 176 6.90 -0.86 -16.40
C VAL A 176 6.03 -0.41 -15.24
N MET A 177 6.62 -0.18 -14.07
CA MET A 177 5.91 0.32 -12.90
C MET A 177 5.30 1.71 -13.14
N MET A 178 6.01 2.59 -13.83
CA MET A 178 5.50 3.91 -14.20
C MET A 178 4.35 3.84 -15.19
N LYS A 179 4.41 2.95 -16.19
CA LYS A 179 3.26 2.72 -17.09
C LYS A 179 2.03 2.18 -16.37
N ILE A 180 2.23 1.34 -15.35
CA ILE A 180 1.14 0.88 -14.48
C ILE A 180 0.56 2.08 -13.71
N TRP A 181 1.41 2.89 -13.07
CA TRP A 181 1.01 4.10 -12.36
C TRP A 181 0.23 5.06 -13.28
N GLU A 182 0.75 5.41 -14.45
CA GLU A 182 0.10 6.31 -15.41
C GLU A 182 -1.27 5.79 -15.88
N SER A 183 -1.44 4.47 -15.95
CA SER A 183 -2.71 3.85 -16.35
C SER A 183 -3.75 3.78 -15.23
N TRP A 184 -3.36 4.09 -14.00
CA TRP A 184 -4.24 4.08 -12.84
C TRP A 184 -5.30 5.15 -12.99
N ALA A 185 -6.53 4.70 -13.23
CA ALA A 185 -7.69 5.57 -13.34
C ALA A 185 -8.60 5.31 -12.13
N VAL A 186 -8.66 6.29 -11.24
CA VAL A 186 -9.69 6.37 -10.21
C VAL A 186 -10.90 7.06 -10.83
N ASP A 187 -12.09 6.51 -10.61
CA ASP A 187 -13.32 7.22 -10.92
C ASP A 187 -13.35 8.56 -10.14
N PRO A 188 -13.54 9.73 -10.79
CA PRO A 188 -13.61 11.02 -10.10
C PRO A 188 -14.62 11.07 -8.94
N GLU A 189 -15.71 10.29 -9.01
CA GLU A 189 -16.69 10.13 -7.94
C GLU A 189 -16.09 9.38 -6.73
N VAL A 190 -15.16 8.47 -6.97
CA VAL A 190 -14.45 7.72 -5.93
C VAL A 190 -13.40 8.59 -5.24
N PHE A 191 -12.66 9.43 -5.98
CA PHE A 191 -11.76 10.42 -5.37
C PHE A 191 -12.55 11.42 -4.50
N ARG A 192 -13.68 11.92 -5.01
CA ARG A 192 -14.59 12.77 -4.25
C ARG A 192 -15.16 12.05 -3.03
N ARG A 193 -15.54 10.77 -3.17
CA ARG A 193 -15.96 9.91 -2.04
C ARG A 193 -14.84 9.69 -1.04
N ARG A 194 -13.57 9.52 -1.43
CA ARG A 194 -12.44 9.43 -0.48
C ARG A 194 -12.27 10.72 0.29
N LEU A 195 -12.27 11.86 -0.39
CA LEU A 195 -12.17 13.16 0.26
C LEU A 195 -13.36 13.37 1.21
N GLN A 196 -14.58 13.08 0.76
CA GLN A 196 -15.77 13.14 1.60
C GLN A 196 -15.78 12.10 2.72
N SER A 197 -15.19 10.92 2.54
CA SER A 197 -15.10 9.88 3.58
C SER A 197 -14.03 10.25 4.61
N ALA A 198 -12.92 10.86 4.21
CA ALA A 198 -11.94 11.43 5.11
C ALA A 198 -12.56 12.59 5.89
N LEU A 199 -13.21 13.54 5.22
CA LEU A 199 -13.91 14.66 5.84
C LEU A 199 -15.07 14.18 6.74
N ARG A 200 -15.86 13.19 6.33
CA ARG A 200 -16.89 12.57 7.17
C ARG A 200 -16.30 11.82 8.34
N ALA A 201 -15.21 11.07 8.15
CA ALA A 201 -14.51 10.43 9.26
C ALA A 201 -14.00 11.48 10.24
N MET A 202 -13.57 12.66 9.78
CA MET A 202 -13.16 13.78 10.63
C MET A 202 -14.35 14.42 11.37
N GLU A 203 -15.46 14.74 10.69
CA GLU A 203 -16.68 15.27 11.30
C GLU A 203 -17.35 14.28 12.26
N GLN A 204 -17.40 13.00 11.89
CA GLN A 204 -17.90 11.93 12.74
C GLN A 204 -16.97 11.68 13.91
N THR A 205 -15.65 11.73 13.72
CA THR A 205 -14.69 11.71 14.83
C THR A 205 -15.00 12.88 15.78
N HIS A 206 -15.20 14.09 15.28
CA HIS A 206 -15.59 15.24 16.10
C HIS A 206 -16.92 15.07 16.87
N ARG A 207 -17.96 14.52 16.23
CA ARG A 207 -19.27 14.29 16.86
C ARG A 207 -19.26 13.14 17.86
N LEU A 208 -18.47 12.13 17.58
CA LEU A 208 -18.44 10.88 18.34
C LEU A 208 -17.32 10.84 19.40
N LEU A 209 -16.33 11.74 19.35
CA LEU A 209 -15.47 12.09 20.49
C LEU A 209 -16.30 12.65 21.66
N ARG A 210 -17.58 13.00 21.44
CA ARG A 210 -18.57 13.29 22.50
C ARG A 210 -19.37 12.07 22.98
N GLU A 211 -19.32 10.89 22.34
CA GLU A 211 -20.28 9.78 22.60
C GLU A 211 -19.65 8.35 22.73
N ALA A 212 -18.34 8.21 22.94
CA ALA A 212 -17.63 6.95 23.29
C ALA A 212 -17.58 5.80 22.22
N ALA A 213 -16.76 4.77 22.50
CA ALA A 213 -15.56 4.49 21.70
C ALA A 213 -15.38 3.10 21.03
N GLU A 214 -16.32 2.15 21.07
CA GLU A 214 -15.94 0.75 20.77
C GLU A 214 -16.26 0.23 19.35
N ASN A 215 -17.15 0.87 18.58
CA ASN A 215 -17.65 0.29 17.32
C ASN A 215 -16.91 0.68 16.03
N ARG A 216 -15.89 1.55 16.09
CA ARG A 216 -15.37 2.26 14.89
C ARG A 216 -14.05 1.76 14.30
N THR A 217 -13.31 0.91 15.00
CA THR A 217 -11.96 0.47 14.60
C THR A 217 -11.95 -0.42 13.34
N ARG A 218 -13.00 -1.21 13.11
CA ARG A 218 -13.02 -2.27 12.07
C ARG A 218 -12.91 -1.77 10.62
N SER A 219 -13.44 -0.60 10.28
CA SER A 219 -13.46 -0.13 8.89
C SER A 219 -12.12 0.47 8.45
N PHE A 220 -11.41 1.13 9.36
CA PHE A 220 -10.04 1.57 9.15
C PHE A 220 -9.08 0.38 9.14
N GLU A 221 -9.24 -0.56 10.08
CA GLU A 221 -8.43 -1.77 10.15
C GLU A 221 -8.49 -2.61 8.87
N LYS A 222 -9.65 -2.74 8.22
CA LYS A 222 -9.78 -3.52 6.97
C LYS A 222 -8.86 -3.01 5.85
N GLY A 223 -8.86 -1.70 5.59
CA GLY A 223 -7.96 -1.10 4.57
C GLY A 223 -6.49 -1.17 4.95
N LEU A 224 -6.19 -1.28 6.25
CA LEU A 224 -4.83 -1.34 6.80
C LEU A 224 -4.28 -2.78 6.96
N VAL A 225 -5.14 -3.79 7.08
CA VAL A 225 -4.78 -5.22 7.09
C VAL A 225 -4.45 -5.73 5.69
N ASP A 226 -5.18 -5.28 4.68
CA ASP A 226 -4.86 -5.62 3.29
C ASP A 226 -3.50 -5.03 2.87
N TRP A 227 -3.14 -3.87 3.43
CA TRP A 227 -1.80 -3.26 3.33
C TRP A 227 -0.72 -4.13 3.99
N THR A 228 -0.99 -4.76 5.15
CA THR A 228 -0.07 -5.72 5.79
C THR A 228 0.29 -6.89 4.89
N GLU A 229 -0.64 -7.49 4.15
CA GLU A 229 -0.36 -8.69 3.34
C GLU A 229 0.67 -8.44 2.25
N VAL A 230 0.59 -7.28 1.61
CA VAL A 230 1.51 -6.86 0.54
C VAL A 230 2.88 -6.58 1.13
N PHE A 231 2.91 -5.90 2.27
CA PHE A 231 4.15 -5.56 2.95
C PHE A 231 4.75 -6.72 3.73
N ARG A 232 4.01 -7.73 4.20
CA ARG A 232 4.55 -8.93 4.90
C ARG A 232 5.24 -9.89 3.95
N GLY A 233 4.89 -9.90 2.67
CA GLY A 233 5.46 -10.84 1.70
C GLY A 233 4.99 -12.28 1.88
N ASP A 234 4.14 -12.57 2.87
CA ASP A 234 3.68 -13.92 3.21
C ASP A 234 2.14 -13.97 3.32
N ARG A 235 1.56 -15.11 2.94
CA ARG A 235 0.13 -15.43 3.05
C ARG A 235 -0.05 -16.73 3.82
N ALA A 236 -1.11 -16.77 4.62
CA ALA A 236 -1.48 -17.98 5.34
C ALA A 236 -2.17 -18.99 4.41
N VAL A 237 -1.79 -20.24 4.55
CA VAL A 237 -2.41 -21.40 3.92
C VAL A 237 -2.92 -22.28 5.03
N ARG A 238 -4.24 -22.54 5.03
CA ARG A 238 -4.87 -23.43 6.00
C ARG A 238 -5.15 -24.77 5.34
N ASP A 239 -4.78 -25.83 6.06
CA ASP A 239 -5.25 -27.17 5.80
C ASP A 239 -6.66 -27.32 6.38
N THR A 240 -7.66 -27.52 5.52
CA THR A 240 -9.06 -27.60 5.96
C THR A 240 -9.39 -28.91 6.66
N LEU A 241 -8.53 -29.92 6.57
CA LEU A 241 -8.70 -31.22 7.23
C LEU A 241 -8.18 -31.19 8.66
N THR A 242 -7.03 -30.55 8.89
CA THR A 242 -6.37 -30.53 10.21
C THR A 242 -6.57 -29.21 10.97
N GLY A 243 -7.03 -28.16 10.29
CA GLY A 243 -7.12 -26.81 10.84
C GLY A 243 -5.76 -26.09 10.94
N GLU A 244 -4.66 -26.75 10.59
CA GLU A 244 -3.32 -26.20 10.72
C GLU A 244 -3.12 -25.05 9.73
N THR A 245 -2.59 -23.92 10.22
CA THR A 245 -2.30 -22.73 9.42
C THR A 245 -0.79 -22.58 9.27
N ARG A 246 -0.30 -22.51 8.03
CA ARG A 246 1.12 -22.31 7.70
C ARG A 246 1.29 -21.03 6.87
N TYR A 247 2.36 -20.30 7.11
CA TYR A 247 2.68 -19.09 6.34
C TYR A 247 3.63 -19.45 5.20
N THR A 248 3.37 -18.93 4.01
CA THR A 248 4.24 -19.10 2.83
C THR A 248 4.36 -17.77 2.11
N ASP A 249 5.47 -17.57 1.40
CA ASP A 249 5.66 -16.41 0.53
C ASP A 249 4.42 -16.19 -0.38
N ILE A 250 3.89 -14.97 -0.35
CA ILE A 250 2.64 -14.58 -1.01
C ILE A 250 2.73 -14.66 -2.53
N GLY A 251 3.93 -14.56 -3.10
CA GLY A 251 4.23 -14.78 -4.51
C GLY A 251 4.08 -16.24 -4.94
N TRP A 252 4.21 -17.18 -3.99
CA TRP A 252 4.11 -18.62 -4.23
C TRP A 252 2.90 -19.29 -3.59
N ALA A 253 2.13 -18.58 -2.76
CA ALA A 253 1.01 -19.13 -2.00
C ALA A 253 0.01 -19.90 -2.86
N ARG A 254 -0.43 -19.30 -3.98
CA ARG A 254 -1.35 -19.94 -4.92
C ARG A 254 -0.78 -21.20 -5.54
N LYS A 255 0.43 -21.12 -6.11
CA LYS A 255 1.10 -22.25 -6.74
C LYS A 255 1.38 -23.38 -5.74
N ARG A 256 1.64 -23.03 -4.48
CA ARG A 256 1.86 -23.97 -3.38
C ARG A 256 0.57 -24.64 -2.97
N VAL A 257 -0.53 -23.90 -2.87
CA VAL A 257 -1.88 -24.44 -2.61
C VAL A 257 -2.34 -25.36 -3.73
N GLU A 258 -2.18 -24.94 -4.99
CA GLU A 258 -2.48 -25.75 -6.17
C GLU A 258 -1.69 -27.07 -6.13
N LYS A 259 -0.37 -27.02 -5.91
CA LYS A 259 0.47 -28.21 -5.81
C LYS A 259 0.13 -29.10 -4.61
N LEU A 260 -0.21 -28.51 -3.46
CA LEU A 260 -0.64 -29.27 -2.28
C LEU A 260 -2.00 -29.94 -2.49
N ASN A 261 -2.91 -29.30 -3.23
CA ASN A 261 -4.21 -29.87 -3.62
C ASN A 261 -4.07 -30.96 -4.69
N GLU A 262 -3.17 -30.80 -5.66
CA GLU A 262 -2.82 -31.85 -6.62
C GLU A 262 -2.27 -33.09 -5.92
N LEU A 263 -1.35 -32.90 -4.95
CA LEU A 263 -0.80 -34.00 -4.15
C LEU A 263 -1.85 -34.66 -3.25
N ALA A 264 -2.83 -33.90 -2.76
CA ALA A 264 -3.92 -34.43 -1.95
C ALA A 264 -5.01 -35.13 -2.79
N GLY A 265 -5.13 -34.81 -4.07
CA GLY A 265 -6.18 -35.32 -4.97
C GLY A 265 -7.55 -34.65 -4.80
N TYR A 266 -7.67 -33.64 -3.94
CA TYR A 266 -8.90 -32.85 -3.70
C TYR A 266 -8.57 -31.48 -3.07
N PRO A 267 -9.50 -30.50 -3.07
CA PRO A 267 -9.27 -29.14 -2.56
C PRO A 267 -9.19 -29.09 -1.01
N ARG A 268 -8.06 -29.50 -0.45
CA ARG A 268 -7.78 -29.57 0.99
C ARG A 268 -7.13 -28.31 1.56
N PHE A 269 -6.35 -27.61 0.76
CA PHE A 269 -5.59 -26.43 1.17
C PHE A 269 -6.23 -25.20 0.58
N ARG A 270 -6.36 -24.16 1.40
CA ARG A 270 -6.93 -22.87 1.00
C ARG A 270 -6.02 -21.73 1.44
N GLU A 271 -5.86 -20.77 0.55
CA GLU A 271 -5.33 -19.45 0.89
C GLU A 271 -6.29 -18.72 1.83
N ILE A 272 -5.77 -18.24 2.95
CA ILE A 272 -6.54 -17.47 3.92
C ILE A 272 -5.97 -16.06 3.97
N PRO A 273 -6.75 -15.06 3.52
CA PRO A 273 -6.45 -13.67 3.77
C PRO A 273 -6.27 -13.41 5.28
N LEU A 274 -5.31 -12.58 5.67
CA LEU A 274 -5.02 -12.19 7.05
C LEU A 274 -6.29 -11.67 7.76
N ARG A 275 -7.16 -10.98 7.02
CA ARG A 275 -8.48 -10.52 7.51
C ARG A 275 -9.40 -11.65 7.98
N GLU A 276 -9.28 -12.86 7.44
CA GLU A 276 -10.06 -14.04 7.87
C GLU A 276 -9.41 -14.79 9.05
N LEU A 277 -8.15 -14.48 9.39
CA LEU A 277 -7.44 -15.04 10.54
C LEU A 277 -7.61 -14.23 11.83
N MET A 278 -7.86 -12.94 11.70
CA MET A 278 -7.97 -12.02 12.83
C MET A 278 -9.35 -11.99 13.49
N GLY A 279 -10.32 -12.78 12.98
CA GLY A 279 -11.68 -12.86 13.52
C GLY A 279 -12.55 -11.67 13.14
N GLU A 280 -13.77 -11.95 12.67
CA GLU A 280 -14.86 -10.97 12.56
C GLU A 280 -15.56 -10.74 13.90
#